data_AF-A0A535K5L7-F1
#
_entry.id   AF-A0A535K5L7-F1
#
_cell.length_a   1.000
_cell.length_b   1.000
_cell.length_c   1.000
_cell.angle_alpha   90.00
_cell.angle_beta   90.00
_cell.angle_gamma   90.00
#
_symmetry.space_group_name_H-M   'P 1'
#
loop_
_entity.id
_entity.type
_entity.pdbx_description
1 polymer ?
#
loop_
_entity_poly.entity_id
_entity_poly.type
_entity_poly.pdbx_seq_one_letter_code
_entity_poly.pdbx_strand_id
1 'polypeptide(L)' 'MTRDGKILDPVCDMVVDVAEQREQGLTLERPEREYAFCGPGCLERFAKDPKRYIGKVERWLAA' A
#
# COMPACT_ATOMS: atom_id res chain seq x y z
N MET A 1 -8.25 -2.66 19.30
CA MET A 1 -7.24 -1.90 18.53
C MET A 1 -6.44 -2.92 17.75
N THR A 2 -6.98 -3.34 16.61
CA THR A 2 -6.53 -4.45 15.79
C THR A 2 -5.18 -4.11 15.16
N ARG A 3 -4.17 -4.97 15.38
CA ARG A 3 -2.80 -4.83 14.86
C ARG A 3 -2.67 -5.20 13.37
N ASP A 4 -3.77 -5.41 12.68
CA ASP A 4 -3.83 -6.00 11.32
C ASP A 4 -4.13 -4.94 10.22
N GLY A 5 -3.86 -3.67 10.50
CA GLY A 5 -4.17 -2.54 9.61
C GLY A 5 -2.97 -1.98 8.87
N LYS A 6 -1.81 -2.67 8.86
CA LYS A 6 -0.57 -2.12 8.29
C LYS A 6 -0.18 -2.83 7.00
N ILE A 7 0.30 -2.06 6.03
CA ILE A 7 0.81 -2.58 4.76
C ILE A 7 2.13 -1.91 4.40
N LEU A 8 3.01 -2.65 3.74
CA LEU A 8 4.24 -2.10 3.17
C LEU A 8 3.90 -1.26 1.93
N ASP A 9 4.28 0.01 1.94
CA ASP A 9 4.34 0.84 0.75
C ASP A 9 5.45 0.28 -0.17
N PRO A 10 5.09 -0.29 -1.33
CA PRO A 10 6.08 -0.94 -2.19
C PRO A 10 7.03 0.04 -2.88
N VAL A 11 6.70 1.34 -2.89
CA VAL A 11 7.48 2.39 -3.54
C VAL A 11 8.65 2.83 -2.66
N CYS A 12 8.44 2.95 -1.35
CA CYS A 12 9.43 3.48 -0.41
C CYS A 12 9.82 2.53 0.74
N ASP A 13 9.27 1.31 0.78
CA ASP A 13 9.51 0.31 1.84
C ASP A 13 9.03 0.74 3.23
N MET A 14 8.15 1.74 3.31
CA MET A 14 7.59 2.21 4.57
C MET A 14 6.33 1.42 4.93
N VAL A 15 6.26 0.93 6.15
CA VAL A 15 5.02 0.30 6.66
C VAL A 15 4.07 1.39 7.12
N VAL A 16 2.92 1.47 6.47
CA VAL A 16 1.89 2.49 6.72
C VAL A 16 0.61 1.85 7.23
N ASP A 17 -0.19 2.61 7.97
CA ASP A 17 -1.50 2.17 8.41
C ASP A 17 -2.54 2.45 7.32
N VAL A 18 -3.23 1.39 6.87
CA VAL A 18 -4.25 1.41 5.84
C VAL A 18 -5.47 2.23 6.27
N ALA A 19 -5.88 2.15 7.53
CA ALA A 19 -7.03 2.90 8.01
C ALA A 19 -6.73 4.40 8.01
N GLU A 20 -5.56 4.78 8.53
CA GLU A 20 -5.10 6.17 8.51
C GLU A 20 -4.97 6.71 7.07
N GLN A 21 -4.42 5.91 6.16
CA GLN A 21 -4.26 6.32 4.77
C GLN A 21 -5.57 6.37 4.01
N ARG A 22 -6.53 5.51 4.36
CA ARG A 22 -7.87 5.55 3.79
C ARG A 22 -8.56 6.86 4.15
N GLU A 23 -8.44 7.32 5.39
CA GLU A 23 -8.96 8.63 5.81
C GLU A 23 -8.30 9.79 5.06
N GLN A 24 -7.04 9.64 4.68
CA GLN A 24 -6.30 10.62 3.88
C GLN A 24 -6.53 10.49 2.36
N GLY A 25 -7.25 9.46 1.88
CA GLY A 25 -7.40 9.18 0.46
C GLY A 25 -6.11 8.71 -0.22
N LEU A 26 -5.16 8.19 0.56
CA LEU A 26 -3.88 7.63 0.11
C LEU A 26 -3.94 6.10 -0.04
N THR A 27 -5.13 5.57 -0.30
CA THR A 27 -5.34 4.16 -0.61
C THR A 27 -5.77 3.96 -2.05
N LEU A 28 -5.46 2.79 -2.60
CA LEU A 28 -5.89 2.38 -3.93
C LEU A 28 -6.45 0.96 -3.86
N GLU A 29 -7.74 0.84 -4.16
CA GLU A 29 -8.43 -0.44 -4.24
C GLU A 29 -8.10 -1.13 -5.56
N ARG A 30 -7.60 -2.36 -5.50
CA ARG A 30 -7.22 -3.19 -6.66
C ARG A 30 -7.85 -4.58 -6.56
N PRO A 31 -7.92 -5.34 -7.67
CA PRO A 31 -8.47 -6.69 -7.67
C PRO A 31 -7.83 -7.64 -6.66
N GLU A 32 -6.55 -7.42 -6.36
CA GLU A 32 -5.78 -8.21 -5.40
C GLU A 32 -6.09 -7.83 -3.94
N ARG A 33 -6.06 -6.53 -3.62
CA ARG A 33 -6.30 -5.96 -2.29
C ARG A 33 -6.35 -4.43 -2.32
N GLU A 34 -6.67 -3.82 -1.17
CA GLU A 34 -6.44 -2.40 -0.92
C GLU A 34 -4.95 -2.17 -0.59
N TYR A 35 -4.34 -1.23 -1.32
CA TYR A 35 -2.97 -0.76 -1.06
C TYR A 35 -3.01 0.60 -0.38
N ALA A 36 -2.06 0.85 0.52
CA ALA A 36 -1.89 2.16 1.17
C ALA A 36 -0.48 2.69 0.91
N PHE A 37 -0.37 4.01 0.80
CA PHE A 37 0.87 4.70 0.42
C PHE A 37 1.22 5.77 1.44
N CYS A 38 2.51 5.99 1.70
CA CYS A 38 2.93 7.01 2.66
C CYS A 38 2.67 8.45 2.17
N GLY A 39 2.25 8.61 0.92
CA GLY A 39 1.98 9.91 0.32
C GLY A 39 1.50 9.82 -1.12
N PRO A 40 1.02 10.94 -1.68
CA PRO A 40 0.44 10.98 -3.03
C PRO A 40 1.45 10.61 -4.12
N GLY A 41 2.74 10.97 -3.95
CA GLY A 41 3.78 10.60 -4.91
C GLY A 41 4.04 9.09 -4.99
N CYS A 42 3.86 8.35 -3.89
CA CYS A 42 3.93 6.88 -3.91
C CYS A 42 2.70 6.29 -4.59
N LEU A 43 1.50 6.82 -4.31
CA LEU A 43 0.26 6.43 -4.98
C LEU A 43 0.36 6.62 -6.50
N GLU A 44 0.83 7.78 -6.97
CA GLU A 44 1.00 8.05 -8.40
C GLU A 44 2.02 7.12 -9.07
N ARG A 45 3.13 6.83 -8.40
CA ARG A 45 4.14 5.89 -8.90
C ARG A 45 3.58 4.47 -9.00
N PHE A 46 2.83 4.04 -7.99
CA PHE A 46 2.15 2.76 -8.01
C PHE A 46 1.09 2.71 -9.11
N ALA A 47 0.30 3.76 -9.29
CA ALA A 47 -0.72 3.83 -10.34
C ALA A 47 -0.13 3.74 -11.75
N LYS A 48 1.10 4.26 -11.95
CA LYS A 48 1.82 4.16 -13.23
C LYS A 48 2.30 2.75 -13.55
N ASP A 49 2.78 1.99 -12.56
CA ASP A 49 3.31 0.64 -12.79
C ASP A 49 3.02 -0.34 -11.64
N PRO A 50 1.75 -0.69 -11.39
CA PRO A 50 1.35 -1.44 -10.20
C PRO A 50 1.91 -2.87 -10.22
N LYS A 51 2.04 -3.48 -11.40
CA LYS A 51 2.54 -4.86 -11.57
C LYS A 51 3.95 -5.05 -11.01
N ARG A 52 4.79 -4.00 -11.10
CA ARG A 52 6.15 -4.01 -10.54
C ARG A 52 6.16 -4.05 -9.01
N TYR A 53 5.13 -3.49 -8.39
CA TYR A 53 5.08 -3.24 -6.95
C TYR A 53 4.22 -4.27 -6.20
N ILE A 54 3.16 -4.80 -6.82
CA ILE A 54 2.27 -5.81 -6.24
C ILE A 54 3.07 -6.98 -5.66
N GLY A 55 3.99 -7.57 -6.44
CA GLY A 55 4.78 -8.73 -6.00
C GLY A 55 5.63 -8.48 -4.74
N LYS A 56 5.99 -7.22 -4.46
CA LYS A 56 6.74 -6.85 -3.26
C LYS A 56 5.83 -6.80 -2.03
N VAL A 57 4.65 -6.22 -2.18
CA VAL A 57 3.63 -6.19 -1.11
C VAL A 57 3.15 -7.59 -0.80
N GLU A 58 2.88 -8.41 -1.82
CA GLU A 58 2.49 -9.82 -1.63
C GLU A 58 3.55 -10.59 -0.85
N ARG A 59 4.83 -10.38 -1.16
CA ARG A 59 5.94 -10.99 -0.43
C ARG A 59 6.02 -10.55 1.03
N TRP A 60 5.71 -9.29 1.33
CA TRP A 60 5.68 -8.80 2.70
C TRP A 60 4.51 -9.37 3.49
N LEU A 61 3.36 -9.59 2.84
CA LEU A 61 2.16 -10.15 3.48
C LEU A 61 2.20 -11.68 3.62
N ALA A 62 2.95 -12.35 2.75
CA ALA A 62 3.19 -13.79 2.83
C ALA A 62 4.32 -14.17 3.81
N ALA A 63 5.03 -13.18 4.36
CA ALA A 63 6.11 -13.35 5.33
C ALA A 63 5.58 -13.21 6.77
#